data_AF-A0A1V2PAX2-F1
#
_entry.id   AF-A0A1V2PAX2-F1
#
_cell.length_a   1.000
_cell.length_b   1.000
_cell.length_c   1.000
_cell.angle_alpha   90.00
_cell.angle_beta   90.00
_cell.angle_gamma   90.00
#
_symmetry.space_group_name_H-M   'P 1'
#
loop_
_entity.id
_entity.type
_entity.pdbx_description
1 polymer ?
#
loop_
_entity_poly.entity_id
_entity_poly.type
_entity_poly.pdbx_seq_one_letter_code
_entity_poly.pdbx_strand_id
1 'polypeptide(L)'
;MDDQFAPEDRYYGVRYHESAGQDLYRVAGMILGDLKIDQVEEHMPADAVLVVAVAANTNTITVQVHLQSDEVRAQWGSETIRSRVNVVMARYNWVGRRNGADVRYRTACKVAVVRGRLDAQMLGSIIG
;
A
#
# COMPACT_ATOMS: atom_id res chain seq x y z
N MET A 1 10.64 14.50 -36.61
CA MET A 1 10.50 13.08 -36.22
C MET A 1 11.84 12.67 -35.67
N ASP A 2 11.90 12.33 -34.39
CA ASP A 2 12.82 11.34 -33.82
C ASP A 2 12.39 11.11 -32.37
N ASP A 3 11.55 10.10 -32.20
CA ASP A 3 11.28 9.45 -30.92
C ASP A 3 12.57 8.80 -30.42
N GLN A 4 13.08 9.24 -29.27
CA GLN A 4 14.02 8.41 -28.53
C GLN A 4 13.93 8.65 -27.02
N PHE A 5 13.07 7.82 -26.42
CA PHE A 5 13.07 7.33 -25.04
C PHE A 5 13.13 8.38 -23.91
N ALA A 6 11.94 8.73 -23.40
CA ALA A 6 11.80 9.12 -22.00
C ALA A 6 12.26 7.94 -21.12
N PRO A 7 13.30 8.10 -20.28
CA PRO A 7 13.66 7.06 -19.33
C PRO A 7 12.58 7.03 -18.27
N GLU A 8 11.70 6.05 -18.36
CA GLU A 8 10.79 5.70 -17.27
C GLU A 8 11.63 5.53 -15.99
N ASP A 9 11.16 6.11 -14.88
CA ASP A 9 11.68 6.03 -13.50
C ASP A 9 11.72 4.59 -12.90
N ARG A 10 12.10 3.60 -13.70
CA ARG A 10 12.22 2.19 -13.31
C ARG A 10 13.65 1.92 -12.91
N TYR A 11 13.92 2.13 -11.63
CA TYR A 11 15.18 1.74 -11.01
C TYR A 11 15.29 0.21 -10.96
N TYR A 12 16.26 -0.34 -11.69
CA TYR A 12 16.73 -1.72 -11.54
C TYR A 12 18.06 -1.68 -10.78
N GLY A 13 18.02 -1.85 -9.45
CA GLY A 13 19.20 -1.80 -8.58
C GLY A 13 19.62 -3.19 -8.08
N VAL A 14 20.92 -3.49 -8.19
CA VAL A 14 21.59 -4.73 -7.69
C VAL A 14 21.93 -4.59 -6.19
N ARG A 15 21.90 -5.71 -5.46
CA ARG A 15 21.66 -5.86 -4.00
C ARG A 15 22.86 -5.62 -3.05
N TYR A 16 22.55 -5.10 -1.84
CA TYR A 16 23.25 -5.36 -0.56
C TYR A 16 22.22 -5.75 0.52
N HIS A 17 22.59 -6.62 1.47
CA HIS A 17 21.72 -7.13 2.54
C HIS A 17 21.02 -6.03 3.36
N GLU A 18 21.66 -4.88 3.57
CA GLU A 18 21.11 -3.78 4.39
C GLU A 18 20.04 -2.94 3.67
N SER A 19 19.88 -3.06 2.34
CA SER A 19 18.93 -2.26 1.55
C SER A 19 17.52 -2.87 1.45
N ALA A 20 17.33 -4.11 1.90
CA ALA A 20 16.04 -4.79 1.79
C ALA A 20 14.91 -4.05 2.52
N GLY A 21 15.21 -3.36 3.64
CA GLY A 21 14.24 -2.54 4.35
C GLY A 21 13.85 -1.28 3.59
N GLN A 22 14.80 -0.60 2.94
CA GLN A 22 14.57 0.60 2.13
C GLN A 22 13.68 0.30 0.91
N ASP A 23 13.81 -0.88 0.32
CA ASP A 23 12.97 -1.33 -0.79
C ASP A 23 11.53 -1.62 -0.35
N LEU A 24 11.30 -2.13 0.88
CA LEU A 24 9.95 -2.30 1.40
C LEU A 24 9.23 -0.97 1.60
N TYR A 25 9.94 0.09 2.01
CA TYR A 25 9.37 1.43 2.08
C TYR A 25 8.99 1.96 0.70
N ARG A 26 9.80 1.69 -0.33
CA ARG A 26 9.45 2.01 -1.72
C ARG A 26 8.21 1.24 -2.18
N VAL A 27 8.14 -0.05 -1.90
CA VAL A 27 6.97 -0.89 -2.21
C VAL A 27 5.73 -0.41 -1.46
N ALA A 28 5.86 -0.06 -0.18
CA ALA A 28 4.78 0.55 0.61
C ALA A 28 4.28 1.86 -0.01
N GLY A 29 5.19 2.71 -0.51
CA GLY A 29 4.86 3.93 -1.24
C GLY A 29 4.08 3.65 -2.53
N MET A 30 4.50 2.67 -3.32
CA MET A 30 3.78 2.25 -4.53
C MET A 30 2.38 1.70 -4.22
N ILE A 31 2.26 0.84 -3.18
CA ILE A 31 0.98 0.33 -2.71
C ILE A 31 0.06 1.48 -2.30
N LEU A 32 0.57 2.45 -1.53
CA LEU A 32 -0.22 3.61 -1.13
C LEU A 32 -0.66 4.44 -2.35
N GLY A 33 0.22 4.63 -3.34
CA GLY A 33 -0.09 5.32 -4.59
C GLY A 33 -1.21 4.65 -5.39
N ASP A 34 -1.11 3.34 -5.64
CA ASP A 34 -2.16 2.57 -6.32
C ASP A 34 -3.48 2.60 -5.55
N LEU A 35 -3.44 2.47 -4.23
CA LEU A 35 -4.64 2.55 -3.39
C LEU A 35 -5.26 3.95 -3.39
N LYS A 36 -4.46 5.01 -3.55
CA LYS A 36 -4.97 6.38 -3.73
C LYS A 36 -5.63 6.56 -5.09
N ILE A 37 -5.09 5.95 -6.14
CA ILE A 37 -5.74 5.90 -7.46
C ILE A 37 -7.08 5.16 -7.35
N ASP A 38 -7.14 4.05 -6.63
CA ASP A 38 -8.39 3.32 -6.38
C ASP A 38 -9.46 4.16 -5.68
N GLN A 39 -9.07 5.14 -4.83
CA GLN A 39 -10.02 6.08 -4.24
C GLN A 39 -10.58 7.07 -5.26
N VAL A 40 -9.77 7.46 -6.26
CA VAL A 40 -10.18 8.37 -7.34
C VAL A 40 -11.05 7.64 -8.37
N GLU A 41 -10.74 6.37 -8.65
CA GLU A 41 -11.47 5.53 -9.61
C GLU A 41 -12.71 4.84 -9.00
N GLU A 42 -13.11 5.21 -7.78
CA GLU A 42 -14.29 4.64 -7.09
C GLU A 42 -14.19 3.11 -6.90
N HIS A 43 -12.97 2.58 -6.76
CA HIS A 43 -12.70 1.19 -6.36
C HIS A 43 -12.51 1.04 -4.84
N MET A 44 -12.43 2.16 -4.10
CA MET A 44 -12.42 2.23 -2.65
C MET A 44 -13.15 3.49 -2.15
N PRO A 45 -13.58 3.53 -0.87
CA PRO A 45 -14.19 4.73 -0.30
C PRO A 45 -13.24 5.92 -0.37
N ALA A 46 -13.68 7.02 -0.98
CA ALA A 46 -12.88 8.23 -1.18
C ALA A 46 -12.48 8.92 0.14
N ASP A 47 -13.31 8.76 1.17
CA ASP A 47 -13.12 9.35 2.51
C ASP A 47 -12.27 8.48 3.44
N ALA A 48 -11.91 7.25 3.04
CA ALA A 48 -11.10 6.36 3.85
C ALA A 48 -9.68 6.92 4.03
N VAL A 49 -9.17 6.86 5.27
CA VAL A 49 -7.78 7.16 5.56
C VAL A 49 -6.96 5.88 5.41
N LEU A 50 -5.97 5.93 4.52
CA LEU A 50 -5.10 4.82 4.19
C LEU A 50 -3.75 5.02 4.87
N VAL A 51 -3.30 4.02 5.62
CA VAL A 51 -1.97 4.00 6.24
C VAL A 51 -1.27 2.72 5.83
N VAL A 52 -0.05 2.84 5.30
CA VAL A 52 0.79 1.68 4.98
C VAL A 52 2.00 1.68 5.90
N ALA A 53 2.14 0.62 6.68
CA ALA A 53 3.21 0.45 7.66
C ALA A 53 4.14 -0.71 7.25
N VAL A 54 5.44 -0.49 7.39
CA VAL A 54 6.48 -1.49 7.14
C VAL A 54 7.06 -1.96 8.48
N ALA A 55 6.99 -3.25 8.74
CA ALA A 55 7.66 -3.89 9.86
C ALA A 55 8.88 -4.65 9.34
N ALA A 56 10.03 -3.96 9.25
CA ALA A 56 11.25 -4.49 8.64
C ALA A 56 11.76 -5.78 9.32
N ASN A 57 11.64 -5.88 10.65
CA ASN A 57 12.05 -7.05 11.43
C ASN A 57 11.30 -8.35 11.07
N THR A 58 10.04 -8.24 10.63
CA THR A 58 9.20 -9.38 10.25
C THR A 58 8.98 -9.44 8.75
N ASN A 59 9.57 -8.49 8.00
CA ASN A 59 9.38 -8.33 6.57
C ASN A 59 7.89 -8.32 6.19
N THR A 60 7.11 -7.51 6.91
CA THR A 60 5.65 -7.42 6.76
C THR A 60 5.26 -6.02 6.32
N ILE A 61 4.38 -5.92 5.33
CA ILE A 61 3.68 -4.68 4.98
C ILE A 61 2.23 -4.80 5.47
N THR A 62 1.79 -3.82 6.24
CA THR A 62 0.42 -3.74 6.75
C THR A 62 -0.28 -2.54 6.15
N VAL A 63 -1.41 -2.74 5.50
CA VAL A 63 -2.30 -1.66 5.07
C VAL A 63 -3.44 -1.54 6.08
N GLN A 64 -3.59 -0.37 6.67
CA GLN A 64 -4.71 -0.02 7.53
C GLN A 64 -5.65 0.91 6.78
N VAL A 65 -6.92 0.53 6.72
CA VAL A 65 -7.99 1.32 6.12
C VAL A 65 -8.92 1.77 7.22
N HIS A 66 -8.98 3.08 7.41
CA HIS A 66 -9.74 3.73 8.46
C HIS A 66 -10.95 4.42 7.83
N LEU A 67 -12.14 3.90 8.12
CA LEU A 67 -13.41 4.42 7.62
C LEU A 67 -13.98 5.46 8.60
N GLN A 68 -14.60 6.51 8.08
CA GLN A 68 -15.10 7.62 8.90
C GLN A 68 -16.49 7.36 9.51
N SER A 69 -17.26 6.40 8.98
CA SER A 69 -18.56 6.02 9.51
C SER A 69 -18.88 4.53 9.32
N ASP A 70 -19.81 4.02 10.12
CA ASP A 70 -20.35 2.67 9.97
C ASP A 70 -21.21 2.53 8.70
N GLU A 71 -21.79 3.62 8.21
CA GLU A 71 -22.57 3.64 6.96
C GLU A 71 -21.68 3.34 5.75
N VAL A 72 -20.50 3.97 5.66
CA VAL A 72 -19.51 3.68 4.62
C VAL A 72 -19.06 2.23 4.69
N ARG A 73 -18.87 1.70 5.90
CA ARG A 73 -18.52 0.29 6.11
C ARG A 73 -19.63 -0.65 5.62
N ALA A 74 -20.90 -0.33 5.89
CA ALA A 74 -22.04 -1.13 5.47
C ALA A 74 -22.19 -1.14 3.93
N GLN A 75 -21.95 0.00 3.28
CA GLN A 75 -22.03 0.12 1.82
C GLN A 75 -20.95 -0.68 1.10
N TRP A 76 -19.69 -0.57 1.53
CA TRP A 76 -18.56 -1.16 0.81
C TRP A 76 -18.25 -2.60 1.25
N GLY A 77 -18.52 -2.92 2.52
CA GLY A 77 -18.14 -4.18 3.13
C GLY A 77 -16.64 -4.25 3.43
N SER A 78 -16.29 -4.58 4.67
CA SER A 78 -14.88 -4.70 5.09
C SER A 78 -14.11 -5.75 4.30
N GLU A 79 -14.78 -6.81 3.85
CA GLU A 79 -14.12 -7.88 3.10
C GLU A 79 -13.78 -7.49 1.66
N THR A 80 -14.66 -6.73 1.01
CA THR A 80 -14.41 -6.15 -0.31
C THR A 80 -13.18 -5.26 -0.28
N ILE A 81 -13.09 -4.39 0.73
CA ILE A 81 -11.94 -3.49 0.93
C ILE A 81 -10.65 -4.31 1.13
N ARG A 82 -10.68 -5.33 2.01
CA ARG A 82 -9.52 -6.23 2.22
C ARG A 82 -9.11 -6.94 0.94
N SER A 83 -10.07 -7.46 0.19
CA SER A 83 -9.83 -8.14 -1.08
C SER A 83 -9.12 -7.21 -2.07
N ARG A 84 -9.60 -5.98 -2.24
CA ARG A 84 -8.95 -4.99 -3.12
C ARG A 84 -7.53 -4.68 -2.68
N VAL A 85 -7.33 -4.40 -1.39
CA VAL A 85 -6.01 -4.15 -0.82
C VAL A 85 -5.05 -5.32 -1.08
N ASN A 86 -5.51 -6.56 -0.84
CA ASN A 86 -4.71 -7.76 -1.07
C ASN A 86 -4.32 -7.92 -2.55
N VAL A 87 -5.23 -7.60 -3.48
CA VAL A 87 -4.95 -7.62 -4.93
C VAL A 87 -3.83 -6.63 -5.27
N VAL A 88 -3.90 -5.40 -4.75
CA VAL A 88 -2.85 -4.39 -4.98
C VAL A 88 -1.51 -4.85 -4.39
N MET A 89 -1.50 -5.30 -3.14
CA MET A 89 -0.28 -5.81 -2.50
C MET A 89 0.33 -6.99 -3.28
N ALA A 90 -0.48 -7.92 -3.78
CA ALA A 90 -0.01 -9.07 -4.54
C ALA A 90 0.75 -8.68 -5.82
N ARG A 91 0.45 -7.53 -6.45
CA ARG A 91 1.19 -7.05 -7.65
C ARG A 91 2.67 -6.81 -7.36
N TYR A 92 2.97 -6.37 -6.14
CA TYR A 92 4.32 -6.00 -5.71
C TYR A 92 5.00 -7.09 -4.86
N ASN A 93 4.28 -8.15 -4.50
CA ASN A 93 4.84 -9.28 -3.76
C ASN A 93 5.29 -10.37 -4.74
N TRP A 94 6.59 -10.45 -5.03
CA TRP A 94 7.12 -11.22 -6.16
C TRP A 94 7.47 -12.67 -5.81
N VAL A 95 6.60 -13.32 -5.02
CA VAL A 95 6.78 -14.71 -4.59
C VAL A 95 6.95 -15.63 -5.80
N GLY A 96 8.10 -16.32 -5.88
CA GLY A 96 8.35 -17.36 -6.88
C GLY A 96 8.78 -16.88 -8.27
N ARG A 97 9.04 -15.58 -8.48
CA ARG A 97 9.59 -15.06 -9.75
C ARG A 97 11.12 -15.08 -9.72
N ARG A 98 11.75 -15.70 -10.72
CA ARG A 98 13.23 -15.81 -10.86
C ARG A 98 13.91 -14.50 -11.32
N ASN A 99 13.50 -13.35 -10.82
CA ASN A 99 14.19 -12.08 -11.09
C ASN A 99 15.10 -11.71 -9.91
N GLY A 100 16.24 -11.08 -10.20
CA GLY A 100 17.24 -10.67 -9.21
C GLY A 100 16.74 -9.68 -8.15
N ALA A 101 15.53 -9.15 -8.28
CA ALA A 101 14.85 -8.23 -7.36
C ALA A 101 13.63 -8.89 -6.68
N ASP A 102 13.75 -10.16 -6.28
CA ASP A 102 12.73 -10.89 -5.54
C ASP A 102 12.42 -10.21 -4.19
N VAL A 103 11.44 -9.29 -4.19
CA VAL A 103 10.88 -8.68 -2.97
C VAL A 103 9.79 -9.62 -2.47
N ARG A 104 10.05 -10.21 -1.30
CA ARG A 104 9.09 -11.08 -0.61
C ARG A 104 8.72 -10.40 0.69
N TYR A 105 7.43 -10.25 0.96
CA TYR A 105 6.96 -9.75 2.24
C TYR A 105 5.66 -10.41 2.64
N ARG A 106 5.36 -10.42 3.94
CA ARG A 106 4.06 -10.85 4.47
C ARG A 106 3.08 -9.70 4.30
N THR A 107 1.86 -10.02 3.86
CA THR A 107 0.80 -9.04 3.72
C THR A 107 -0.14 -9.09 4.92
N ALA A 108 -0.58 -7.92 5.39
CA ALA A 108 -1.65 -7.81 6.35
C ALA A 108 -2.55 -6.63 5.99
N CYS A 109 -3.86 -6.80 6.16
CA CYS A 109 -4.83 -5.72 5.98
C CYS A 109 -5.72 -5.61 7.22
N LYS A 110 -5.87 -4.38 7.74
CA LYS A 110 -6.79 -4.05 8.84
C LYS A 110 -7.79 -3.02 8.34
N VAL A 111 -9.07 -3.27 8.58
CA VAL A 111 -10.15 -2.32 8.28
C VAL A 111 -10.82 -1.98 9.60
N ALA A 112 -10.83 -0.70 9.95
CA ALA A 112 -11.40 -0.19 11.19
C ALA A 112 -12.29 1.03 10.89
N VAL A 113 -13.27 1.27 11.76
CA VAL A 113 -14.05 2.50 11.76
C VAL A 113 -13.53 3.35 12.91
N VAL A 114 -13.12 4.59 12.61
CA VAL A 114 -12.63 5.54 13.62
C VAL A 114 -13.63 6.67 13.74
N ARG A 115 -14.14 6.87 14.96
CA ARG A 115 -15.13 7.90 15.29
C ARG A 115 -14.42 9.25 15.43
N GLY A 116 -14.00 9.83 14.32
CA GLY A 116 -13.47 11.20 14.28
C GLY A 116 -12.35 11.39 13.27
N ARG A 117 -12.44 12.51 12.53
CA ARG A 117 -11.42 12.95 11.59
C ARG A 117 -10.07 13.27 12.29
N LEU A 118 -10.11 13.62 13.57
CA LEU A 118 -8.94 13.94 14.41
C LEU A 118 -8.09 12.71 14.73
N ASP A 119 -8.72 11.56 15.02
CA ASP A 119 -7.99 10.31 15.31
C ASP A 119 -7.32 9.75 14.05
N ALA A 120 -8.00 9.85 12.91
CA ALA A 120 -7.45 9.44 11.62
C ALA A 120 -6.32 10.37 11.14
N GLN A 121 -6.43 11.69 11.38
CA GLN A 121 -5.37 12.66 11.10
C GLN A 121 -4.17 12.50 12.06
N MET A 122 -4.40 12.25 13.36
CA MET A 122 -3.31 11.97 14.31
C MET A 122 -2.53 10.70 13.92
N LEU A 123 -3.22 9.66 13.44
CA LEU A 123 -2.56 8.46 12.92
C LEU A 123 -1.72 8.74 11.66
N GLY A 124 -2.19 9.65 10.80
CA GLY A 124 -1.42 10.10 9.63
C GLY A 124 -0.24 11.03 9.98
N SER A 125 -0.36 11.84 11.04
CA SER A 125 0.66 12.83 11.43
C SER A 125 1.79 12.27 12.31
N ILE A 126 1.56 11.18 13.04
CA ILE A 126 2.60 10.54 13.88
C ILE A 126 3.63 9.75 13.03
N ILE A 127 3.30 9.46 11.77
CA ILE A 127 4.12 8.64 10.86
C ILE A 127 4.90 9.50 9.85
N GLY A 128 4.71 10.84 9.85
CA GLY A 128 5.41 11.80 9.00
C GLY A 128 6.74 12.26 9.57
#